data_AF-A0A4R8DA42-F1
#
_entry.id   AF-A0A4R8DA42-F1
#
_cell.length_a   1.000
_cell.length_b   1.000
_cell.length_c   1.000
_cell.angle_alpha   90.00
_cell.angle_beta   90.00
_cell.angle_gamma   90.00
#
_symmetry.space_group_name_H-M   'P 1'
#
loop_
_entity.id
_entity.type
_entity.pdbx_description
1 polymer ?
#
loop_
_entity_poly.entity_id
_entity_poly.type
_entity_poly.pdbx_seq_one_letter_code
_entity_poly.pdbx_strand_id
1 'polypeptide(L)'
;MSRAVVTPLRRPERSTSARRPARPRKTVALGNAAVPNSLAARVFLLAYDPERGRLTARSKLGKVLRAAVLIDLQLSGNIDDDNGRARVATPGPRSTGSRSAGSGSAGSGSVPAPVDPVVAAVLEELRAVGPRRWRHWIDRRAGVTVRQVRDELARAHLIKVEPHRVLGIFPAARITLRQPLVRRHILQSARDTLRPSRLVTRVDLRDAAVVVLASTADLRTVVTKEQQARHKDRLAQLAVRVGPVVPALKKSLQQSQYSTAG
;
A
#
# COMPACT_ATOMS: atom_id res chain seq x y z
N MET A 1 -41.51 -47.31 -49.86
CA MET A 1 -41.00 -45.92 -49.67
C MET A 1 -40.58 -45.76 -48.22
N SER A 2 -39.31 -46.05 -47.90
CA SER A 2 -38.77 -46.03 -46.54
C SER A 2 -38.01 -44.72 -46.29
N ARG A 3 -38.48 -43.91 -45.34
CA ARG A 3 -37.81 -42.67 -44.91
C ARG A 3 -36.74 -43.01 -43.88
N ALA A 4 -35.47 -42.85 -44.26
CA ALA A 4 -34.33 -42.95 -43.36
C ALA A 4 -34.32 -41.77 -42.37
N VAL A 5 -34.34 -42.08 -41.07
CA VAL A 5 -34.21 -41.10 -39.99
C VAL A 5 -32.71 -40.81 -39.81
N VAL A 6 -32.29 -39.63 -40.26
CA VAL A 6 -30.93 -39.13 -40.06
C VAL A 6 -30.81 -38.61 -38.64
N THR A 7 -30.00 -39.28 -37.81
CA THR A 7 -29.65 -38.84 -36.47
C THR A 7 -28.63 -37.69 -36.55
N PRO A 8 -28.91 -36.47 -36.04
CA PRO A 8 -27.91 -35.43 -36.03
C PRO A 8 -26.85 -35.70 -34.96
N LEU A 9 -25.59 -35.74 -35.40
CA LEU A 9 -24.39 -35.81 -34.57
C LEU A 9 -24.36 -34.63 -33.58
N ARG A 10 -24.50 -34.95 -32.29
CA ARG A 10 -24.36 -34.03 -31.16
C ARG A 10 -22.93 -33.47 -31.12
N ARG A 11 -22.79 -32.19 -31.47
CA ARG A 11 -21.54 -31.42 -31.36
C ARG A 11 -21.10 -31.38 -29.89
N PRO A 12 -19.84 -31.68 -29.54
CA PRO A 12 -19.39 -31.55 -28.16
C PRO A 12 -19.36 -30.07 -27.77
N GLU A 13 -20.18 -29.74 -26.76
CA GLU A 13 -20.13 -28.49 -26.01
C GLU A 13 -18.67 -28.17 -25.67
N ARG A 14 -18.17 -27.01 -26.12
CA ARG A 14 -16.92 -26.46 -25.61
C ARG A 14 -17.15 -26.19 -24.14
N SER A 15 -16.58 -27.05 -23.30
CA SER A 15 -16.43 -26.83 -21.87
C SER A 15 -15.97 -25.39 -21.65
N THR A 16 -16.89 -24.57 -21.15
CA THR A 16 -16.61 -23.25 -20.63
C THR A 16 -15.52 -23.43 -19.58
N SER A 17 -14.33 -22.94 -19.91
CA SER A 17 -13.17 -22.98 -19.03
C SER A 17 -13.57 -22.33 -17.71
N ALA A 18 -13.85 -23.18 -16.72
CA ALA A 18 -14.24 -22.76 -15.39
C ALA A 18 -13.19 -21.77 -14.90
N ARG A 19 -13.64 -20.56 -14.58
CA ARG A 19 -12.85 -19.45 -14.08
C ARG A 19 -11.96 -19.96 -12.95
N ARG A 20 -10.69 -20.18 -13.29
CA ARG A 20 -9.66 -20.65 -12.38
C ARG A 20 -9.66 -19.74 -11.15
N PRO A 21 -9.87 -20.28 -9.93
CA PRO A 21 -9.92 -19.46 -8.73
C PRO A 21 -8.61 -18.67 -8.61
N ALA A 22 -8.74 -17.43 -8.16
CA ALA A 22 -7.61 -16.53 -7.94
C ALA A 22 -6.56 -17.27 -7.09
N ARG A 23 -5.36 -17.41 -7.67
CA ARG A 23 -4.25 -18.15 -7.06
C ARG A 23 -4.05 -17.63 -5.63
N PRO A 24 -4.05 -18.50 -4.60
CA PRO A 24 -3.80 -18.05 -3.23
C PRO A 24 -2.46 -17.31 -3.20
N ARG A 25 -2.46 -16.12 -2.57
CA ARG A 25 -1.27 -15.29 -2.44
C ARG A 25 -0.17 -16.16 -1.83
N LYS A 26 0.93 -16.30 -2.55
CA LYS A 26 2.08 -17.10 -2.12
C LYS A 26 2.65 -16.43 -0.88
N THR A 27 2.24 -16.90 0.30
CA THR A 27 2.96 -16.66 1.54
C THR A 27 4.32 -17.31 1.31
N VAL A 28 5.33 -16.51 0.96
CA VAL A 28 6.69 -17.01 0.98
C VAL A 28 6.91 -17.40 2.44
N ALA A 29 7.12 -18.69 2.71
CA ALA A 29 7.34 -19.19 4.06
C ALA A 29 8.71 -18.67 4.55
N LEU A 30 8.71 -17.46 5.10
CA LEU A 30 9.85 -16.80 5.72
C LEU A 30 9.90 -17.22 7.20
N GLY A 31 10.01 -18.52 7.50
CA GLY A 31 9.69 -19.01 8.85
C GLY A 31 8.25 -18.62 9.22
N ASN A 32 7.89 -18.60 10.50
CA ASN A 32 6.53 -18.26 10.96
C ASN A 32 6.09 -16.80 10.70
N ALA A 33 6.79 -16.06 9.84
CA ALA A 33 6.58 -14.65 9.56
C ALA A 33 5.82 -14.40 8.26
N ALA A 34 4.60 -13.87 8.35
CA ALA A 34 3.90 -13.30 7.22
C ALA A 34 4.45 -11.91 6.87
N VAL A 35 4.69 -11.64 5.58
CA VAL A 35 5.03 -10.29 5.11
C VAL A 35 3.83 -9.35 5.38
N PRO A 36 4.04 -8.18 6.00
CA PRO A 36 2.97 -7.23 6.25
C PRO A 36 2.18 -6.88 4.99
N ASN A 37 0.85 -6.86 5.09
CA ASN A 37 -0.02 -6.44 4.00
C ASN A 37 -0.14 -4.92 3.90
N SER A 38 -0.02 -4.18 5.02
CA SER A 38 -0.06 -2.73 5.02
C SER A 38 1.20 -2.11 4.40
N LEU A 39 0.98 -1.09 3.57
CA LEU A 39 2.04 -0.28 2.96
C LEU A 39 2.83 0.48 4.03
N ALA A 40 2.16 1.01 5.06
CA ALA A 40 2.84 1.76 6.12
C ALA A 40 3.84 0.87 6.87
N ALA A 41 3.44 -0.36 7.20
CA ALA A 41 4.33 -1.36 7.79
C ALA A 41 5.54 -1.68 6.88
N ARG A 42 5.31 -1.90 5.58
CA ARG A 42 6.41 -2.15 4.61
C ARG A 42 7.38 -0.97 4.51
N VAL A 43 6.86 0.25 4.39
CA VAL A 43 7.68 1.46 4.30
C VAL A 43 8.46 1.69 5.59
N PHE A 44 7.88 1.45 6.76
CA PHE A 44 8.58 1.56 8.05
C PHE A 44 9.78 0.62 8.13
N LEU A 45 9.58 -0.67 7.79
CA LEU A 45 10.65 -1.67 7.80
C LEU A 45 11.78 -1.32 6.82
N LEU A 46 11.43 -0.72 5.68
CA LEU A 46 12.40 -0.28 4.68
C LEU A 46 13.13 1.01 5.07
N ALA A 47 12.46 1.94 5.77
CA ALA A 47 13.07 3.16 6.29
C ALA A 47 14.05 2.89 7.43
N TYR A 48 13.97 1.73 8.07
CA TYR A 48 14.93 1.28 9.07
C TYR A 48 16.26 0.89 8.45
N ASP A 49 17.34 1.46 9.00
CA ASP A 49 18.73 1.17 8.69
C ASP A 49 19.26 0.14 9.70
N PRO A 50 19.50 -1.13 9.28
CA PRO A 50 19.95 -2.19 10.17
C PRO A 50 21.38 -1.98 10.68
N GLU A 51 22.25 -1.34 9.88
CA GLU A 51 23.64 -1.07 10.26
C GLU A 51 23.69 -0.04 11.39
N ARG A 52 22.84 0.99 11.30
CA ARG A 52 22.81 2.09 12.26
C ARG A 52 21.80 1.92 13.39
N GLY A 53 21.00 0.85 13.37
CA GLY A 53 19.99 0.60 14.40
C GLY A 53 18.89 1.66 14.49
N ARG A 54 18.65 2.45 13.43
CA ARG A 54 17.79 3.66 13.49
C ARG A 54 16.97 3.87 12.23
N LEU A 55 15.87 4.62 12.38
CA LEU A 55 15.02 5.07 11.27
C LEU A 55 15.69 6.22 10.51
N THR A 56 15.70 6.12 9.19
CA THR A 56 16.12 7.20 8.29
C THR A 56 14.99 8.20 8.06
N ALA A 57 15.35 9.42 7.64
CA ALA A 57 14.41 10.48 7.26
C ALA A 57 13.30 10.75 8.31
N ARG A 58 13.63 10.74 9.61
CA ARG A 58 12.65 10.81 10.72
C ARG A 58 11.67 11.98 10.61
N SER A 59 12.11 13.14 10.12
CA SER A 59 11.25 14.33 9.93
C SER A 59 10.20 14.16 8.83
N LYS A 60 10.47 13.32 7.82
CA LYS A 60 9.58 13.05 6.69
C LYS A 60 8.75 11.79 6.91
N LEU A 61 9.28 10.83 7.67
CA LEU A 61 8.73 9.48 7.79
C LEU A 61 7.25 9.47 8.19
N GLY A 62 6.82 10.31 9.13
CA GLY A 62 5.41 10.37 9.54
C GLY A 62 4.46 10.69 8.39
N LYS A 63 4.83 11.64 7.52
CA LYS A 63 4.06 12.02 6.33
C LYS A 63 4.03 10.89 5.31
N VAL A 64 5.15 10.19 5.14
CA VAL A 64 5.24 9.04 4.21
C VAL A 64 4.38 7.88 4.69
N LEU A 65 4.43 7.54 5.98
CA LEU A 65 3.59 6.49 6.56
C LEU A 65 2.11 6.86 6.47
N ARG A 66 1.77 8.12 6.73
CA ARG A 66 0.39 8.61 6.57
C ARG A 66 -0.08 8.49 5.12
N ALA A 67 0.75 8.90 4.16
CA ALA A 67 0.46 8.69 2.74
C ALA A 67 0.31 7.21 2.37
N ALA A 68 1.12 6.32 2.94
CA ALA A 68 1.02 4.88 2.73
C ALA A 68 -0.33 4.33 3.23
N VAL A 69 -0.80 4.76 4.39
CA VAL A 69 -2.13 4.40 4.91
C VAL A 69 -3.25 4.89 3.99
N LEU A 70 -3.15 6.12 3.49
CA LEU A 70 -4.15 6.66 2.55
C LEU A 70 -4.18 5.86 1.24
N ILE A 71 -3.02 5.44 0.72
CA ILE A 71 -2.97 4.56 -0.46
C ILE A 71 -3.57 3.18 -0.13
N ASP A 72 -3.32 2.62 1.05
CA ASP A 72 -3.95 1.36 1.48
C ASP A 72 -5.47 1.46 1.45
N LEU A 73 -6.04 2.57 1.95
CA LEU A 73 -7.48 2.82 1.91
C LEU A 73 -8.01 2.96 0.48
N GLN A 74 -7.29 3.67 -0.38
CA GLN A 74 -7.67 3.86 -1.79
C GLN A 74 -7.65 2.53 -2.55
N LEU A 75 -6.59 1.74 -2.38
CA LEU A 75 -6.47 0.43 -3.03
C LEU A 75 -7.49 -0.60 -2.51
N SER A 76 -7.99 -0.43 -1.29
CA SER A 76 -9.07 -1.23 -0.73
C SER A 76 -10.46 -0.67 -1.05
N GLY A 77 -10.57 0.44 -1.79
CA GLY A 77 -11.83 1.07 -2.18
C GLY A 77 -12.58 1.76 -1.04
N ASN A 78 -11.91 2.04 0.09
CA ASN A 78 -12.50 2.72 1.25
C ASN A 78 -12.58 4.23 1.09
N ILE A 79 -11.73 4.80 0.23
CA ILE A 79 -11.71 6.22 -0.08
C ILE A 79 -11.56 6.41 -1.58
N ASP A 80 -12.08 7.52 -2.07
CA ASP A 80 -11.95 7.94 -3.45
C ASP A 80 -11.50 9.40 -3.52
N ASP A 81 -11.03 9.81 -4.70
CA ASP A 81 -10.73 11.20 -5.00
C ASP A 81 -12.00 11.94 -5.44
N ASP A 82 -12.33 12.99 -4.69
CA ASP A 82 -13.39 13.94 -5.00
C ASP A 82 -12.74 15.30 -5.30
N ASN A 83 -12.38 15.51 -6.58
CA ASN A 83 -11.73 16.74 -7.06
C ASN A 83 -10.52 17.16 -6.20
N GLY A 84 -9.60 16.23 -5.94
CA GLY A 84 -8.40 16.47 -5.12
C GLY A 84 -8.64 16.41 -3.60
N ARG A 85 -9.81 15.95 -3.16
CA ARG A 85 -10.15 15.71 -1.76
C ARG A 85 -10.36 14.23 -1.51
N ALA A 86 -9.80 13.71 -0.42
CA ALA A 86 -10.08 12.35 0.01
C ALA A 86 -11.50 12.30 0.60
N ARG A 87 -12.36 11.49 0.00
CA ARG A 87 -13.74 11.25 0.46
C ARG A 87 -13.90 9.76 0.78
N VAL A 88 -14.59 9.46 1.88
CA VAL A 88 -14.95 8.06 2.19
C VAL A 88 -15.88 7.55 1.10
N ALA A 89 -15.60 6.36 0.58
CA ALA A 89 -16.47 5.74 -0.40
C ALA A 89 -17.81 5.38 0.26
N THR A 90 -18.89 5.98 -0.21
CA THR A 90 -20.24 5.55 0.18
C THR A 90 -20.56 4.27 -0.60
N PRO A 91 -21.10 3.21 0.05
CA PRO A 91 -21.70 2.09 -0.65
C PRO A 91 -22.83 2.60 -1.56
N GLY A 92 -22.54 2.81 -2.85
CA GLY A 92 -23.57 3.17 -3.83
C GLY A 92 -24.33 1.91 -4.28
N PRO A 93 -25.64 1.99 -4.57
CA PRO A 93 -26.29 0.97 -5.39
C PRO A 93 -25.57 0.95 -6.73
N ARG A 94 -24.99 -0.20 -7.08
CA ARG A 94 -24.33 -0.38 -8.37
C ARG A 94 -25.34 -0.06 -9.47
N SER A 95 -25.09 0.99 -10.26
CA SER A 95 -25.85 1.25 -11.46
C SER A 95 -25.73 0.04 -12.38
N THR A 96 -26.84 -0.69 -12.52
CA THR A 96 -27.03 -1.80 -13.42
C THR A 96 -26.95 -1.29 -14.87
N GLY A 97 -25.73 -1.24 -15.40
CA GLY A 97 -25.50 -1.23 -16.84
C GLY A 97 -25.45 -2.67 -17.35
N SER A 98 -26.62 -3.24 -17.66
CA SER A 98 -26.84 -4.32 -18.63
C SER A 98 -25.94 -5.58 -18.56
N ARG A 99 -26.38 -6.61 -17.81
CA ARG A 99 -26.93 -7.86 -18.40
C ARG A 99 -27.21 -8.95 -17.36
N SER A 100 -28.37 -9.59 -17.58
CA SER A 100 -28.75 -10.95 -17.20
C SER A 100 -28.93 -11.27 -15.72
N ALA A 101 -30.20 -11.54 -15.37
CA ALA A 101 -30.61 -12.18 -14.14
C ALA A 101 -29.83 -13.49 -13.91
N GLY A 102 -29.30 -13.63 -12.70
CA GLY A 102 -28.68 -14.83 -12.17
C GLY A 102 -28.71 -14.73 -10.65
N SER A 103 -29.60 -15.51 -10.05
CA SER A 103 -29.82 -15.67 -8.60
C SER A 103 -28.51 -15.90 -7.83
N GLY A 104 -28.37 -15.23 -6.68
CA GLY A 104 -27.33 -15.55 -5.71
C GLY A 104 -26.90 -14.41 -4.78
N SER A 105 -27.53 -14.35 -3.61
CA SER A 105 -27.08 -13.69 -2.38
C SER A 105 -26.83 -12.17 -2.42
N ALA A 106 -27.76 -11.42 -1.81
CA ALA A 106 -27.57 -10.04 -1.38
C ALA A 106 -26.50 -9.97 -0.28
N GLY A 107 -25.23 -10.07 -0.68
CA GLY A 107 -24.12 -9.58 0.11
C GLY A 107 -24.24 -8.06 0.18
N SER A 108 -24.67 -7.55 1.33
CA SER A 108 -24.63 -6.13 1.69
C SER A 108 -23.39 -5.49 1.08
N GLY A 109 -23.57 -4.48 0.22
CA GLY A 109 -22.53 -3.83 -0.58
C GLY A 109 -21.53 -3.01 0.23
N SER A 110 -21.23 -3.40 1.47
CA SER A 110 -20.29 -2.77 2.36
C SER A 110 -18.88 -2.94 1.82
N VAL A 111 -18.15 -1.82 1.66
CA VAL A 111 -16.71 -1.85 1.40
C VAL A 111 -16.04 -2.61 2.54
N PRO A 112 -15.17 -3.60 2.26
CA PRO A 112 -14.55 -4.41 3.30
C PRO A 112 -13.76 -3.52 4.26
N ALA A 113 -14.05 -3.68 5.55
CA ALA A 113 -13.33 -2.97 6.61
C ALA A 113 -11.82 -3.30 6.55
N PRO A 114 -10.95 -2.32 6.79
CA PRO A 114 -9.51 -2.58 6.85
C PRO A 114 -9.18 -3.57 7.97
N VAL A 115 -8.41 -4.61 7.64
CA VAL A 115 -7.92 -5.60 8.61
C VAL A 115 -6.82 -5.01 9.51
N ASP A 116 -6.07 -4.03 9.00
CA ASP A 116 -4.99 -3.38 9.74
C ASP A 116 -5.55 -2.29 10.69
N PRO A 117 -5.25 -2.34 12.01
CA PRO A 117 -5.79 -1.40 12.98
C PRO A 117 -5.40 0.06 12.73
N VAL A 118 -4.19 0.31 12.21
CA VAL A 118 -3.74 1.66 11.88
C VAL A 118 -4.53 2.20 10.71
N VAL A 119 -4.75 1.37 9.68
CA VAL A 119 -5.53 1.74 8.50
C VAL A 119 -7.01 1.98 8.89
N ALA A 120 -7.58 1.13 9.73
CA ALA A 120 -8.94 1.28 10.25
C ALA A 120 -9.10 2.59 11.06
N ALA A 121 -8.16 2.91 11.94
CA ALA A 121 -8.20 4.15 12.73
C ALA A 121 -8.18 5.42 11.86
N VAL A 122 -7.43 5.41 10.75
CA VAL A 122 -7.41 6.53 9.80
C VAL A 122 -8.73 6.64 9.04
N LEU A 123 -9.35 5.51 8.69
CA LEU A 123 -10.66 5.50 8.04
C LEU A 123 -11.74 6.10 8.95
N GLU A 124 -11.77 5.72 10.22
CA GLU A 124 -12.68 6.30 11.21
C GLU A 124 -12.46 7.80 11.39
N GLU A 125 -11.20 8.25 11.43
CA GLU A 125 -10.90 9.67 11.47
C GLU A 125 -11.42 10.40 10.23
N LEU A 126 -11.29 9.79 9.04
CA LEU A 126 -11.80 10.35 7.79
C LEU A 126 -13.32 10.46 7.80
N ARG A 127 -14.03 9.43 8.32
CA ARG A 127 -15.48 9.42 8.49
C ARG A 127 -15.95 10.53 9.42
N ALA A 128 -15.26 10.73 10.54
CA ALA A 128 -15.64 11.73 11.54
C ALA A 128 -15.44 13.18 11.05
N VAL A 129 -14.41 13.44 10.25
CA VAL A 129 -14.06 14.81 9.81
C VAL A 129 -14.70 15.17 8.46
N GLY A 130 -14.91 14.17 7.60
CA GLY A 130 -15.42 14.35 6.25
C GLY A 130 -14.36 14.77 5.22
N PRO A 131 -14.79 15.09 3.99
CA PRO A 131 -13.88 15.27 2.86
C PRO A 131 -12.96 16.48 3.02
N ARG A 132 -11.65 16.26 2.83
CA ARG A 132 -10.60 17.27 2.88
C ARG A 132 -9.51 16.97 1.85
N ARG A 133 -8.72 17.98 1.49
CA ARG A 133 -7.60 17.84 0.56
C ARG A 133 -6.63 16.75 1.02
N TRP A 134 -6.07 15.96 0.09
CA TRP A 134 -5.11 14.90 0.41
C TRP A 134 -3.94 15.37 1.30
N ARG A 135 -3.39 16.56 1.03
CA ARG A 135 -2.32 17.16 1.85
C ARG A 135 -2.71 17.30 3.32
N HIS A 136 -3.92 17.78 3.59
CA HIS A 136 -4.44 17.91 4.96
C HIS A 136 -4.35 16.57 5.69
N TRP A 137 -4.77 15.50 5.04
CA TRP A 137 -4.73 14.16 5.60
C TRP A 137 -3.34 13.56 5.77
N ILE A 138 -2.39 13.96 4.92
CA ILE A 138 -0.98 13.56 5.00
C ILE A 138 -0.26 14.27 6.16
N ASP A 139 -0.53 15.56 6.34
CA ASP A 139 0.08 16.37 7.40
C ASP A 139 -0.52 16.08 8.78
N ARG A 140 -1.83 15.78 8.81
CA ARG A 140 -2.57 15.51 10.04
C ARG A 140 -2.05 14.28 10.76
N ARG A 141 -1.67 14.46 12.03
CA ARG A 141 -1.25 13.39 12.95
C ARG A 141 -0.16 12.47 12.38
N ALA A 142 0.72 13.02 11.55
CA ALA A 142 1.85 12.30 10.94
C ALA A 142 2.74 11.63 12.01
N GLY A 143 3.02 12.32 13.12
CA GLY A 143 3.81 11.76 14.23
C GLY A 143 3.10 10.62 14.99
N VAL A 144 1.79 10.70 15.18
CA VAL A 144 0.98 9.65 15.82
C VAL A 144 0.98 8.39 14.97
N THR A 145 0.90 8.55 13.64
CA THR A 145 0.93 7.43 12.69
C THR A 145 2.24 6.63 12.80
N VAL A 146 3.39 7.30 13.01
CA VAL A 146 4.67 6.60 13.25
C VAL A 146 4.59 5.70 14.49
N ARG A 147 4.04 6.22 15.59
CA ARG A 147 3.92 5.47 16.85
C ARG A 147 3.00 4.27 16.67
N GLN A 148 1.82 4.48 16.09
CA GLN A 148 0.85 3.41 15.82
C GLN A 148 1.42 2.29 14.95
N VAL A 149 2.11 2.61 13.85
CA VAL A 149 2.76 1.62 12.98
C VAL A 149 3.85 0.87 13.72
N ARG A 150 4.68 1.57 14.50
CA ARG A 150 5.73 0.93 15.30
C ARG A 150 5.13 -0.04 16.33
N ASP A 151 4.09 0.37 17.02
CA ASP A 151 3.48 -0.42 18.10
C ASP A 151 2.75 -1.64 17.51
N GLU A 152 2.13 -1.52 16.33
CA GLU A 152 1.58 -2.67 15.57
C GLU A 152 2.69 -3.63 15.12
N LEU A 153 3.79 -3.14 14.55
CA LEU A 153 4.92 -3.98 14.15
C LEU A 153 5.57 -4.71 15.34
N ALA A 154 5.58 -4.08 16.52
CA ALA A 154 6.04 -4.70 17.75
C ALA A 154 5.08 -5.80 18.22
N ARG A 155 3.76 -5.55 18.19
CA ARG A 155 2.73 -6.57 18.48
C ARG A 155 2.80 -7.76 17.51
N ALA A 156 3.08 -7.50 16.24
CA ALA A 156 3.29 -8.54 15.22
C ALA A 156 4.65 -9.25 15.32
N HIS A 157 5.48 -8.95 16.33
CA HIS A 157 6.80 -9.53 16.56
C HIS A 157 7.80 -9.33 15.39
N LEU A 158 7.56 -8.34 14.53
CA LEU A 158 8.45 -8.01 13.41
C LEU A 158 9.63 -7.15 13.87
N ILE A 159 9.41 -6.34 14.91
CA ILE A 159 10.42 -5.51 15.55
C ILE A 159 10.41 -5.70 17.06
N LYS A 160 11.56 -5.49 17.70
CA LYS A 160 11.65 -5.21 19.13
C LYS A 160 11.85 -3.71 19.30
N VAL A 161 11.16 -3.11 20.27
CA VAL A 161 11.38 -1.73 20.66
C VAL A 161 11.93 -1.76 22.08
N GLU A 162 13.19 -1.36 22.25
CA GLU A 162 13.82 -1.23 23.55
C GLU A 162 13.93 0.26 23.90
N PRO A 163 13.44 0.68 25.08
CA PRO A 163 13.69 2.03 25.56
C PRO A 163 15.20 2.17 25.79
N HIS A 164 15.77 3.26 25.28
CA HIS A 164 17.17 3.58 25.43
C HIS A 164 17.30 5.06 25.80
N ARG A 165 18.36 5.45 26.52
CA ARG A 165 18.60 6.85 26.86
C ARG A 165 19.91 7.29 26.23
N VAL A 166 19.86 8.32 25.39
CA VAL A 166 21.06 8.96 24.85
C VAL A 166 21.54 9.96 25.91
N LEU A 167 22.81 9.83 26.33
CA LEU A 167 23.41 10.65 27.40
C LEU A 167 22.63 10.62 28.73
N GLY A 168 21.93 9.53 29.05
CA GLY A 168 21.21 9.36 30.33
C GLY A 168 19.90 10.15 30.48
N ILE A 169 19.63 11.15 29.63
CA ILE A 169 18.46 12.04 29.77
C ILE A 169 17.54 12.07 28.55
N PHE A 170 18.03 11.82 27.34
CA PHE A 170 17.20 11.91 26.14
C PHE A 170 16.55 10.55 25.83
N PRO A 171 15.21 10.43 25.97
CA PRO A 171 14.52 9.18 25.63
C PRO A 171 14.67 8.90 24.14
N ALA A 172 15.22 7.73 23.83
CA ALA A 172 15.34 7.16 22.50
C ALA A 172 14.72 5.76 22.51
N ALA A 173 14.42 5.26 21.31
CA ALA A 173 14.00 3.89 21.14
C ALA A 173 15.03 3.19 20.25
N ARG A 174 15.64 2.13 20.77
CA ARG A 174 16.43 1.20 19.95
C ARG A 174 15.44 0.23 19.33
N ILE A 175 15.36 0.24 18.01
CA ILE A 175 14.53 -0.70 17.25
C ILE A 175 15.46 -1.81 16.80
N THR A 176 15.09 -3.06 16.98
CA THR A 176 15.80 -4.20 16.38
C THR A 176 14.83 -4.99 15.50
N LEU A 177 15.28 -5.36 14.29
CA LEU A 177 14.48 -6.21 13.41
C LEU A 177 14.55 -7.64 13.92
N ARG A 178 13.41 -8.19 14.32
CA ARG A 178 13.32 -9.61 14.69
C ARG A 178 13.43 -10.51 13.47
N GLN A 179 12.98 -10.02 12.32
CA GLN A 179 12.90 -10.81 11.09
C GLN A 179 13.51 -10.06 9.90
N PRO A 180 14.85 -10.09 9.76
CA PRO A 180 15.56 -9.39 8.67
C PRO A 180 15.12 -9.86 7.28
N LEU A 181 14.71 -11.12 7.16
CA LEU A 181 14.30 -11.71 5.89
C LEU A 181 13.03 -11.04 5.32
N VAL A 182 12.09 -10.61 6.18
CA VAL A 182 10.87 -9.88 5.74
C VAL A 182 11.25 -8.58 5.06
N ARG A 183 12.16 -7.80 5.67
CA ARG A 183 12.68 -6.58 5.06
C ARG A 183 13.39 -6.87 3.74
N ARG A 184 14.21 -7.92 3.68
CA ARG A 184 14.92 -8.32 2.46
C ARG A 184 13.95 -8.66 1.33
N HIS A 185 12.87 -9.39 1.64
CA HIS A 185 11.85 -9.72 0.66
C HIS A 185 11.15 -8.46 0.12
N ILE A 186 10.73 -7.55 1.00
CA ILE A 186 10.10 -6.28 0.59
C ILE A 186 11.05 -5.45 -0.29
N LEU A 187 12.33 -5.38 0.09
CA LEU A 187 13.35 -4.67 -0.68
C LEU A 187 13.58 -5.31 -2.05
N GLN A 188 13.56 -6.64 -2.13
CA GLN A 188 13.71 -7.35 -3.39
C GLN A 188 12.51 -7.09 -4.32
N SER A 189 11.28 -7.17 -3.80
CA SER A 189 10.07 -6.85 -4.57
C SER A 189 10.06 -5.39 -5.07
N ALA A 190 10.55 -4.45 -4.25
CA ALA A 190 10.73 -3.04 -4.65
C ALA A 190 11.76 -2.88 -5.78
N ARG A 191 12.89 -3.59 -5.71
CA ARG A 191 13.93 -3.59 -6.78
C ARG A 191 13.41 -4.23 -8.06
N ASP A 192 12.68 -5.33 -7.96
CA ASP A 192 12.11 -6.01 -9.12
C ASP A 192 11.02 -5.18 -9.81
N THR A 193 10.36 -4.30 -9.06
CA THR A 193 9.41 -3.30 -9.60
C THR A 193 10.12 -2.25 -10.48
N LEU A 194 11.37 -1.90 -10.19
CA LEU A 194 12.15 -0.93 -10.96
C LEU A 194 12.78 -1.52 -12.23
N ARG A 195 12.78 -2.84 -12.41
CA ARG A 195 13.37 -3.49 -13.60
C ARG A 195 12.66 -3.03 -14.88
N PRO A 196 13.38 -2.53 -15.90
CA PRO A 196 12.80 -2.05 -17.15
C PRO A 196 11.97 -3.10 -17.89
N SER A 197 12.38 -4.38 -17.82
CA SER A 197 11.73 -5.50 -18.51
C SER A 197 10.30 -5.81 -18.04
N ARG A 198 9.87 -5.26 -16.90
CA ARG A 198 8.52 -5.49 -16.37
C ARG A 198 7.59 -4.38 -16.83
N LEU A 199 6.53 -4.71 -17.56
CA LEU A 199 5.50 -3.75 -17.96
C LEU A 199 4.88 -3.09 -16.72
N VAL A 200 4.77 -1.75 -16.76
CA VAL A 200 4.25 -0.96 -15.63
C VAL A 200 2.84 -1.40 -15.25
N THR A 201 2.01 -1.83 -16.20
CA THR A 201 0.63 -2.33 -15.97
C THR A 201 0.57 -3.65 -15.20
N ARG A 202 1.61 -4.50 -15.29
CA ARG A 202 1.70 -5.81 -14.61
C ARG A 202 2.36 -5.74 -13.23
N VAL A 203 2.79 -4.55 -12.82
CA VAL A 203 3.31 -4.31 -11.47
C VAL A 203 2.14 -4.22 -10.51
N ASP A 204 2.26 -4.91 -9.37
CA ASP A 204 1.31 -4.82 -8.26
C ASP A 204 1.31 -3.38 -7.70
N LEU A 205 0.13 -2.79 -7.52
CA LEU A 205 0.00 -1.40 -7.10
C LEU A 205 0.57 -1.15 -5.69
N ARG A 206 0.59 -2.16 -4.82
CA ARG A 206 1.19 -2.02 -3.48
C ARG A 206 2.71 -1.94 -3.57
N ASP A 207 3.33 -2.78 -4.39
CA ASP A 207 4.78 -2.73 -4.60
C ASP A 207 5.20 -1.44 -5.32
N ALA A 208 4.39 -0.98 -6.30
CA ALA A 208 4.56 0.32 -6.94
C ALA A 208 4.49 1.47 -5.92
N ALA A 209 3.49 1.46 -5.02
CA ALA A 209 3.31 2.48 -4.01
C ALA A 209 4.52 2.56 -3.07
N VAL A 210 5.07 1.42 -2.61
CA VAL A 210 6.29 1.41 -1.77
C VAL A 210 7.44 2.13 -2.46
N VAL A 211 7.71 1.80 -3.72
CA VAL A 211 8.82 2.38 -4.49
C VAL A 211 8.62 3.88 -4.75
N VAL A 212 7.40 4.28 -5.11
CA VAL A 212 7.07 5.68 -5.41
C VAL A 212 7.10 6.54 -4.14
N LEU A 213 6.59 6.03 -3.02
CA LEU A 213 6.66 6.73 -1.73
C LEU A 213 8.11 6.90 -1.27
N ALA A 214 8.91 5.83 -1.40
CA ALA A 214 10.32 5.86 -1.03
C ALA A 214 11.12 6.87 -1.88
N SER A 215 10.91 6.90 -3.19
CA SER A 215 11.58 7.86 -4.07
C SER A 215 11.08 9.31 -3.84
N THR A 216 9.79 9.49 -3.55
CA THR A 216 9.22 10.82 -3.24
C THR A 216 9.81 11.42 -1.96
N ALA A 217 10.18 10.57 -1.00
CA ALA A 217 10.72 11.01 0.29
C ALA A 217 12.25 10.97 0.41
N ASP A 218 12.97 10.61 -0.67
CA ASP A 218 14.43 10.37 -0.68
C ASP A 218 14.84 9.30 0.37
N LEU A 219 14.10 8.20 0.46
CA LEU A 219 14.45 7.05 1.29
C LEU A 219 15.53 6.21 0.61
N ARG A 220 16.78 6.64 0.81
CA ARG A 220 17.97 6.03 0.19
C ARG A 220 18.23 4.57 0.55
N THR A 221 17.62 4.08 1.63
CA THR A 221 17.66 2.66 2.00
C THR A 221 16.91 1.75 1.02
N VAL A 222 16.02 2.32 0.20
CA VAL A 222 15.19 1.60 -0.76
C VAL A 222 15.60 1.90 -2.20
N VAL A 223 15.68 3.19 -2.53
CA VAL A 223 16.02 3.68 -3.86
C VAL A 223 17.14 4.68 -3.71
N THR A 224 18.30 4.33 -4.24
CA THR A 224 19.46 5.23 -4.29
C THR A 224 19.21 6.39 -5.24
N LYS A 225 19.98 7.49 -5.13
CA LYS A 225 19.83 8.64 -6.02
C LYS A 225 20.10 8.27 -7.48
N GLU A 226 21.10 7.41 -7.69
CA GLU A 226 21.47 6.90 -9.00
C GLU A 226 20.34 6.07 -9.60
N GLN A 227 19.71 5.19 -8.81
CA GLN A 227 18.53 4.44 -9.26
C GLN A 227 17.34 5.35 -9.55
N GLN A 228 17.12 6.38 -8.73
CA GLN A 228 16.05 7.35 -8.96
C GLN A 228 16.25 8.11 -10.27
N ALA A 229 17.48 8.53 -10.57
CA ALA A 229 17.82 9.19 -11.83
C ALA A 229 17.64 8.25 -13.02
N ARG A 230 18.18 7.02 -12.95
CA ARG A 230 18.08 6.00 -14.02
C ARG A 230 16.64 5.58 -14.33
N HIS A 231 15.75 5.62 -13.34
CA HIS A 231 14.36 5.14 -13.47
C HIS A 231 13.31 6.24 -13.35
N LYS A 232 13.67 7.50 -13.62
CA LYS A 232 12.80 8.67 -13.44
C LYS A 232 11.44 8.52 -14.16
N ASP A 233 11.46 8.14 -15.44
CA ASP A 233 10.22 8.04 -16.24
C ASP A 233 9.34 6.88 -15.76
N ARG A 234 9.96 5.76 -15.41
CA ARG A 234 9.26 4.61 -14.82
C ARG A 234 8.60 4.97 -13.49
N LEU A 235 9.31 5.70 -12.63
CA LEU A 235 8.77 6.19 -11.35
C LEU A 235 7.58 7.13 -11.58
N ALA A 236 7.64 8.00 -12.60
CA ALA A 236 6.52 8.88 -12.97
C ALA A 236 5.29 8.07 -13.43
N GLN A 237 5.49 7.07 -14.30
CA GLN A 237 4.41 6.18 -14.74
C GLN A 237 3.78 5.38 -13.59
N LEU A 238 4.60 4.88 -12.66
CA LEU A 238 4.12 4.20 -11.46
C LEU A 238 3.35 5.17 -10.55
N ALA A 239 3.83 6.41 -10.39
CA ALA A 239 3.16 7.43 -9.59
C ALA A 239 1.75 7.75 -10.11
N VAL A 240 1.58 7.86 -11.43
CA VAL A 240 0.27 8.05 -12.06
C VAL A 240 -0.68 6.90 -11.71
N ARG A 241 -0.20 5.65 -11.70
CA ARG A 241 -1.02 4.49 -11.33
C ARG A 241 -1.36 4.41 -9.84
N VAL A 242 -0.48 4.90 -8.97
CA VAL A 242 -0.72 4.94 -7.51
C VAL A 242 -1.76 6.00 -7.15
N GLY A 243 -1.82 7.10 -7.91
CA GLY A 243 -2.89 8.09 -7.82
C GLY A 243 -2.54 9.36 -7.03
N PRO A 244 -3.55 10.12 -6.56
CA PRO A 244 -3.42 11.52 -6.14
C PRO A 244 -2.64 11.74 -4.82
N VAL A 245 -2.45 10.69 -4.03
CA VAL A 245 -1.69 10.76 -2.77
C VAL A 245 -0.22 11.13 -3.02
N VAL A 246 0.38 10.65 -4.10
CA VAL A 246 1.80 10.88 -4.41
C VAL A 246 2.12 12.36 -4.66
N PRO A 247 1.42 13.08 -5.58
CA PRO A 247 1.67 14.51 -5.77
C PRO A 247 1.31 15.33 -4.51
N ALA A 248 0.33 14.91 -3.73
CA ALA A 248 0.00 15.56 -2.45
C ALA A 248 1.14 15.41 -1.43
N LEU A 249 1.74 14.22 -1.31
CA LEU A 249 2.91 13.97 -0.47
C LEU A 249 4.09 14.82 -0.91
N LYS A 250 4.41 14.85 -2.21
CA LYS A 250 5.50 15.67 -2.75
C LYS A 250 5.38 17.13 -2.34
N LYS A 251 4.18 17.71 -2.50
CA LYS A 251 3.89 19.10 -2.09
C LYS A 251 4.04 19.31 -0.57
N SER A 252 3.54 18.38 0.25
CA SER A 252 3.69 18.44 1.71
C SER A 252 5.16 18.37 2.17
N LEU A 253 5.98 17.54 1.52
CA LEU A 253 7.41 17.43 1.83
C LEU A 253 8.22 18.65 1.39
N GLN A 254 7.88 19.25 0.25
CA GLN A 254 8.50 20.49 -0.23
C GLN A 254 8.22 21.64 0.76
N GLN A 255 6.97 21.81 1.19
CA GLN A 255 6.60 22.87 2.13
C GLN A 255 7.38 22.78 3.45
N SER A 256 7.54 21.59 4.02
CA SER A 256 8.34 21.40 5.24
C SER A 256 9.82 21.69 5.07
N GLN A 257 10.39 21.52 3.87
CA GLN A 257 11.77 21.88 3.60
C GLN A 257 11.96 23.39 3.59
N TYR A 258 11.02 24.13 2.98
CA TYR A 258 11.05 25.59 2.99
C TYR A 258 10.89 26.17 4.40
N SER A 259 10.00 25.62 5.24
CA SER A 259 9.79 26.10 6.62
C SER A 259 10.92 25.75 7.61
N THR A 260 11.89 24.93 7.20
CA THR A 260 13.09 24.61 8.03
C THR A 260 14.31 25.43 7.60
N ALA A 261 14.25 26.07 6.42
CA ALA A 261 15.35 26.82 5.83
C ALA A 261 15.18 28.35 5.94
N GLY A 262 14.04 28.83 6.44
CA GLY A 262 13.80 30.22 6.83
C GLY A 262 13.56 30.30 8.32
#